data_AF-A0A6N6Q010-F1
#
_entry.id   AF-A0A6N6Q010-F1
#
_cell.length_a   1.000
_cell.length_b   1.000
_cell.length_c   1.000
_cell.angle_alpha   90.00
_cell.angle_beta   90.00
_cell.angle_gamma   90.00
#
_symmetry.space_group_name_H-M   'P 1'
#
loop_
_entity.id
_entity.type
_entity.pdbx_description
1 polymer ?
#
loop_
_entity_poly.entity_id
_entity_poly.type
_entity_poly.pdbx_seq_one_letter_code
_entity_poly.pdbx_strand_id
1 'polypeptide(L)'
;MGDKAKKVVRWRGTFRECFCDHFHCQVEDFERLVFQKGVPWHASLIARWLFARDPQLFREDFDAIREIANVKSAGVFKTEINRFYGRNVRDKGWVRGTFGIRLSAKRLIGLKNRVVFRKPSRQTEIDDILKG
;
A
#
# COMPACT_ATOMS: atom_id res chain seq x y z
N MET A 1 25.77 22.40 -8.02
CA MET A 1 24.60 21.91 -7.25
C MET A 1 23.37 21.97 -8.13
N GLY A 2 22.93 20.84 -8.68
CA GLY A 2 21.72 20.77 -9.51
C GLY A 2 20.51 20.49 -8.63
N ASP A 3 19.67 21.50 -8.41
CA ASP A 3 18.38 21.36 -7.75
C ASP A 3 17.47 20.51 -8.65
N LYS A 4 17.49 19.19 -8.45
CA LYS A 4 16.57 18.28 -9.15
C LYS A 4 15.18 18.58 -8.61
N ALA A 5 14.43 19.40 -9.33
CA ALA A 5 13.02 19.65 -9.11
C ALA A 5 12.31 18.31 -8.87
N LYS A 6 12.02 18.00 -7.61
CA LYS A 6 11.22 16.83 -7.24
C LYS A 6 9.85 17.07 -7.85
N LYS A 7 9.53 16.39 -8.96
CA LYS A 7 8.15 16.33 -9.47
C LYS A 7 7.24 15.96 -8.30
N VAL A 8 6.46 16.93 -7.83
CA VAL A 8 5.46 16.71 -6.80
C VAL A 8 4.38 15.88 -7.46
N VAL A 9 4.45 14.56 -7.28
CA VAL A 9 3.42 13.67 -7.80
C VAL A 9 2.17 13.85 -6.96
N ARG A 10 1.22 14.61 -7.49
CA ARG A 10 -0.10 14.76 -6.92
C ARG A 10 -0.91 13.51 -7.23
N TRP A 11 -1.47 12.90 -6.20
CA TRP A 11 -2.36 11.75 -6.37
C TRP A 11 -3.71 12.28 -6.84
N ARG A 12 -4.38 11.56 -7.74
CA ARG A 12 -5.73 11.91 -8.22
C ARG A 12 -6.83 11.49 -7.23
N GLY A 13 -6.45 11.11 -6.01
CA GLY A 13 -7.33 10.60 -4.97
C GLY A 13 -6.54 10.09 -3.76
N THR A 14 -7.23 9.37 -2.89
CA THR A 14 -6.66 8.58 -1.80
C THR A 14 -5.87 7.37 -2.33
N PHE A 15 -4.98 6.81 -1.51
CA PHE A 15 -4.27 5.58 -1.85
C PHE A 15 -5.23 4.46 -2.27
N ARG A 16 -6.35 4.34 -1.54
CA ARG A 16 -7.41 3.37 -1.79
C ARG A 16 -8.00 3.52 -3.18
N GLU A 17 -8.41 4.72 -3.55
CA GLU A 17 -8.96 5.00 -4.89
C GLU A 17 -7.94 4.69 -5.98
N CYS A 18 -6.69 5.16 -5.82
CA CYS A 18 -5.63 4.86 -6.78
C CYS A 18 -5.32 3.36 -6.87
N PHE A 19 -5.40 2.63 -5.77
CA PHE A 19 -5.19 1.18 -5.75
C PHE A 19 -6.32 0.43 -6.44
N CYS A 20 -7.56 0.79 -6.14
CA CYS A 20 -8.75 0.15 -6.74
C CYS A 20 -8.83 0.42 -8.24
N ASP A 21 -8.51 1.65 -8.68
CA ASP A 21 -8.39 1.98 -10.11
C ASP A 21 -7.30 1.15 -10.80
N HIS A 22 -6.14 1.01 -10.15
CA HIS A 22 -5.01 0.29 -10.74
C HIS A 22 -5.21 -1.24 -10.80
N PHE A 23 -5.83 -1.83 -9.79
CA PHE A 23 -6.01 -3.28 -9.67
C PHE A 23 -7.42 -3.76 -10.07
N HIS A 24 -8.29 -2.85 -10.50
CA HIS A 24 -9.69 -3.14 -10.85
C HIS A 24 -10.41 -3.93 -9.75
N CYS A 25 -10.26 -3.50 -8.50
CA CYS A 25 -10.89 -4.14 -7.35
C CYS A 25 -11.96 -3.26 -6.71
N GLN A 26 -12.92 -3.90 -6.06
CA GLN A 26 -13.91 -3.22 -5.25
C GLN A 26 -13.27 -2.65 -3.97
N VAL A 27 -13.88 -1.61 -3.40
CA VAL A 27 -13.36 -0.92 -2.22
C VAL A 27 -13.35 -1.85 -1.01
N GLU A 28 -14.30 -2.77 -0.93
CA GLU A 28 -14.44 -3.76 0.13
C GLU A 28 -13.30 -4.78 0.12
N ASP A 29 -12.71 -5.01 -1.06
CA ASP A 29 -11.59 -5.95 -1.25
C ASP A 29 -10.21 -5.31 -1.06
N PHE A 30 -10.16 -3.98 -0.95
CA PHE A 30 -8.92 -3.20 -0.86
C PHE A 30 -7.99 -3.74 0.23
N GLU A 31 -8.48 -3.88 1.46
CA GLU A 31 -7.66 -4.27 2.60
C GLU A 31 -7.02 -5.65 2.39
N ARG A 32 -7.84 -6.62 1.95
CA ARG A 32 -7.41 -7.99 1.68
C ARG A 32 -6.36 -8.03 0.56
N LEU A 33 -6.56 -7.28 -0.51
CA LEU A 33 -5.65 -7.29 -1.67
C LEU A 33 -4.34 -6.56 -1.37
N VAL A 34 -4.37 -5.45 -0.63
CA VAL A 34 -3.16 -4.76 -0.17
C VAL A 34 -2.36 -5.69 0.74
N PHE A 35 -3.01 -6.38 1.67
CA PHE A 35 -2.36 -7.34 2.55
C PHE A 35 -1.68 -8.47 1.74
N GLN A 36 -2.42 -9.13 0.85
CA GLN A 36 -1.89 -10.22 0.01
C GLN A 36 -0.70 -9.78 -0.84
N LYS A 37 -0.73 -8.56 -1.41
CA LYS A 37 0.39 -8.04 -2.21
C LYS A 37 1.56 -7.53 -1.34
N GLY A 38 1.27 -7.06 -0.13
CA GLY A 38 2.21 -6.52 0.85
C GLY A 38 2.98 -7.58 1.63
N VAL A 39 2.45 -8.80 1.73
CA VAL A 39 3.13 -9.96 2.34
C VAL A 39 4.09 -10.61 1.32
N PRO A 40 5.27 -11.09 1.74
CA PRO A 40 6.17 -11.86 0.88
C PRO A 40 5.50 -13.11 0.30
N TRP A 41 5.84 -13.48 -0.94
CA TRP A 41 5.18 -14.58 -1.64
C TRP A 41 5.29 -15.93 -0.89
N HIS A 42 6.46 -16.22 -0.30
CA HIS A 42 6.70 -17.45 0.47
C HIS A 42 5.87 -17.49 1.75
N ALA A 43 5.58 -16.33 2.34
CA ALA A 43 4.76 -16.21 3.54
C ALA A 43 3.26 -16.10 3.21
N SER A 44 2.88 -15.82 1.96
CA SER A 44 1.48 -15.57 1.57
C SER A 44 0.57 -16.78 1.81
N LEU A 45 1.04 -17.99 1.53
CA LEU A 45 0.27 -19.21 1.78
C LEU A 45 0.04 -19.44 3.28
N ILE A 46 1.09 -19.26 4.09
CA ILE A 46 1.00 -19.40 5.54
C ILE A 46 0.14 -18.28 6.13
N ALA A 47 0.27 -17.04 5.63
CA ALA A 47 -0.55 -15.91 6.02
C ALA A 47 -2.04 -16.19 5.78
N ARG A 48 -2.38 -16.71 4.60
CA ARG A 48 -3.76 -17.05 4.24
C ARG A 48 -4.33 -18.14 5.16
N TRP A 49 -3.54 -19.15 5.48
CA TRP A 49 -3.95 -20.21 6.39
C TRP A 49 -4.11 -19.72 7.83
N LEU A 50 -3.17 -18.92 8.33
CA LEU A 50 -3.25 -18.31 9.66
C LEU A 50 -4.42 -17.34 9.75
N PHE A 51 -4.69 -16.56 8.70
CA PHE A 51 -5.82 -15.63 8.68
C PHE A 51 -7.15 -16.36 8.81
N ALA A 52 -7.28 -17.56 8.22
CA ALA A 52 -8.47 -18.39 8.39
C ALA A 52 -8.61 -18.98 9.81
N ARG A 53 -7.50 -19.12 10.55
CA ARG A 53 -7.50 -19.67 11.92
C ARG A 53 -7.64 -18.61 13.00
N ASP A 54 -6.92 -17.51 12.87
CA ASP A 54 -6.93 -16.40 13.81
C ASP A 54 -6.72 -15.07 13.06
N PRO A 55 -7.81 -14.40 12.68
CA PRO A 55 -7.75 -13.08 12.04
C PRO A 55 -7.11 -12.00 12.93
N GLN A 56 -7.11 -12.18 14.26
CA GLN A 56 -6.58 -11.17 15.18
C GLN A 56 -5.07 -11.03 15.08
N LEU A 57 -4.37 -12.08 14.63
CA LEU A 57 -2.91 -12.05 14.38
C LEU A 57 -2.48 -10.96 13.39
N PHE A 58 -3.38 -10.56 12.49
CA PHE A 58 -3.11 -9.57 11.44
C PHE A 58 -3.78 -8.23 11.70
N ARG A 59 -4.41 -8.03 12.86
CA ARG A 59 -5.16 -6.81 13.17
C ARG A 59 -4.33 -5.55 12.97
N GLU A 60 -3.10 -5.55 13.49
CA GLU A 60 -2.17 -4.41 13.33
C GLU A 60 -1.78 -4.16 11.86
N ASP A 61 -1.63 -5.22 11.06
CA ASP A 61 -1.34 -5.08 9.63
C ASP A 61 -2.54 -4.44 8.91
N PHE A 62 -3.76 -4.87 9.23
CA PHE A 62 -4.99 -4.28 8.67
C PHE A 62 -5.23 -2.86 9.15
N ASP A 63 -4.96 -2.56 10.41
CA ASP A 63 -5.07 -1.20 10.94
C ASP A 63 -4.09 -0.26 10.24
N ALA A 64 -2.85 -0.70 10.00
CA ALA A 64 -1.91 0.07 9.19
C ALA A 64 -2.37 0.26 7.74
N ILE A 65 -2.99 -0.75 7.13
CA ILE A 65 -3.58 -0.64 5.78
C ILE A 65 -4.73 0.37 5.77
N ARG A 66 -5.55 0.43 6.81
CA ARG A 66 -6.62 1.42 6.98
C ARG A 66 -6.08 2.84 7.16
N GLU A 67 -5.05 3.00 7.99
CA GLU A 67 -4.38 4.29 8.20
C GLU A 67 -3.84 4.86 6.87
N ILE A 68 -3.20 4.04 6.05
CA ILE A 68 -2.67 4.50 4.74
C ILE A 68 -3.73 4.62 3.65
N ALA A 69 -4.91 4.03 3.82
CA ALA A 69 -5.96 3.98 2.79
C ALA A 69 -6.38 5.37 2.32
N ASN A 70 -6.55 6.30 3.27
CA ASN A 70 -7.07 7.65 3.01
C ASN A 70 -5.98 8.69 2.70
N VAL A 71 -4.71 8.25 2.66
CA VAL A 71 -3.60 9.16 2.39
C VAL A 71 -3.68 9.66 0.95
N LYS A 72 -3.44 10.96 0.74
CA LYS A 72 -3.47 11.62 -0.58
C LYS A 72 -2.09 12.08 -1.08
N SER A 73 -1.03 11.77 -0.33
CA SER A 73 0.32 12.24 -0.62
C SER A 73 1.37 11.17 -0.36
N ALA A 74 2.34 11.06 -1.28
CA ALA A 74 3.47 10.15 -1.13
C ALA A 74 4.33 10.43 0.10
N GLY A 75 4.40 11.70 0.53
CA GLY A 75 5.13 12.10 1.74
C GLY A 75 4.45 11.55 2.99
N VAL A 76 3.15 11.82 3.13
CA VAL A 76 2.33 11.32 4.24
C VAL A 76 2.33 9.79 4.26
N PHE A 77 2.23 9.14 3.10
CA PHE A 77 2.25 7.68 3.01
C PHE A 77 3.56 7.11 3.57
N LYS A 78 4.70 7.70 3.20
CA LYS A 78 6.00 7.27 3.72
C LYS A 78 6.10 7.47 5.23
N THR A 79 5.58 8.58 5.75
CA THR A 79 5.54 8.84 7.20
C THR A 79 4.72 7.80 7.94
N GLU A 80 3.52 7.46 7.46
CA GLU A 80 2.67 6.43 8.09
C GLU A 80 3.32 5.03 8.04
N ILE A 81 3.93 4.65 6.91
CA ILE A 81 4.68 3.39 6.80
C ILE A 81 5.86 3.33 7.78
N ASN A 82 6.60 4.43 7.94
CA ASN A 82 7.69 4.51 8.90
C ASN A 82 7.19 4.42 10.35
N ARG A 83 6.06 5.05 10.66
CA ARG A 83 5.41 4.98 11.98
C ARG A 83 4.94 3.56 12.30
N PHE A 84 4.33 2.87 11.33
CA PHE A 84 3.99 1.46 11.44
C PHE A 84 5.22 0.58 11.70
N TYR A 85 6.29 0.77 10.93
CA TYR A 85 7.53 0.03 11.13
C TYR A 85 8.11 0.23 12.53
N GLY A 86 8.12 1.47 13.03
CA GLY A 86 8.57 1.79 14.39
C GLY A 86 7.75 1.10 15.48
N ARG A 87 6.42 1.01 15.33
CA ARG A 87 5.54 0.25 16.24
C ARG A 87 5.83 -1.25 16.19
N ASN A 88 5.90 -1.82 14.99
CA ASN A 88 6.08 -3.27 14.79
C ASN A 88 7.44 -3.84 15.20
N VAL A 89 8.49 -3.01 15.24
CA VAL A 89 9.79 -3.42 15.79
C VAL A 89 9.73 -3.58 17.30
N ARG A 90 8.84 -2.83 17.97
CA ARG A 90 8.65 -2.84 19.42
C ARG A 90 7.75 -3.99 19.88
N ASP A 91 6.67 -4.28 19.14
CA ASP A 91 5.73 -5.36 19.45
C ASP A 91 6.14 -6.69 18.80
N LYS A 92 7.13 -7.38 19.40
CA LYS A 92 7.61 -8.69 18.93
C LYS A 92 6.78 -9.85 19.50
N GLY A 93 5.62 -10.12 18.91
CA GLY A 93 5.01 -11.44 19.00
C GLY A 93 5.93 -12.49 18.34
N TRP A 94 6.35 -13.52 19.08
CA TRP A 94 7.32 -14.54 18.64
C TRP A 94 6.93 -15.17 17.30
N VAL A 95 5.66 -15.56 17.14
CA VAL A 95 5.11 -16.18 15.92
C VAL A 95 5.23 -15.28 14.69
N ARG A 96 4.87 -13.99 14.80
CA ARG A 96 4.95 -13.05 13.67
C ARG A 96 6.40 -12.73 13.29
N GLY A 97 7.34 -12.82 14.24
CA GLY A 97 8.77 -12.60 14.00
C GLY A 97 9.43 -13.80 13.32
N THR A 98 9.14 -15.01 13.82
CA THR A 98 9.78 -16.26 13.38
C THR A 98 9.37 -16.67 11.97
N PHE A 99 8.11 -16.48 11.57
CA PHE A 99 7.63 -16.91 10.25
C PHE A 99 7.67 -15.83 9.15
N GLY A 100 8.11 -14.61 9.47
CA GLY A 100 8.19 -13.51 8.48
C GLY A 100 6.84 -13.08 7.89
N ILE A 101 5.74 -13.43 8.56
CA ILE A 101 4.36 -13.20 8.10
C ILE A 101 3.92 -11.81 8.52
N ARG A 102 4.54 -10.79 7.91
CA ARG A 102 4.27 -9.38 8.21
C ARG A 102 4.14 -8.59 6.92
N LEU A 103 3.37 -7.51 7.00
CA LEU A 103 3.29 -6.53 5.93
C LEU A 103 4.66 -5.89 5.72
N SER A 104 5.22 -6.04 4.52
CA SER A 104 6.55 -5.50 4.21
C SER A 104 6.46 -4.04 3.81
N ALA A 105 7.06 -3.15 4.61
CA ALA A 105 7.17 -1.72 4.29
C ALA A 105 7.77 -1.49 2.89
N LYS A 106 8.80 -2.27 2.52
CA LYS A 106 9.42 -2.23 1.19
C LYS A 106 8.41 -2.57 0.09
N ARG A 107 7.56 -3.58 0.30
CA ARG A 107 6.53 -3.98 -0.67
C ARG A 107 5.42 -2.95 -0.77
N LEU A 108 4.99 -2.34 0.35
CA LEU A 108 4.02 -1.25 0.34
C LEU A 108 4.53 -0.02 -0.40
N ILE A 109 5.79 0.36 -0.21
CA ILE A 109 6.43 1.44 -0.98
C ILE A 109 6.46 1.07 -2.47
N GLY A 110 6.76 -0.19 -2.80
CA GLY A 110 6.68 -0.71 -4.15
C GLY A 110 5.26 -0.60 -4.75
N LEU A 111 4.23 -0.98 -3.98
CA LEU A 111 2.83 -0.88 -4.38
C LEU A 111 2.41 0.57 -4.62
N LYS A 112 2.73 1.48 -3.69
CA LYS A 112 2.55 2.92 -3.86
C LYS A 112 3.16 3.40 -5.16
N ASN A 113 4.39 3.01 -5.46
CA ASN A 113 5.03 3.43 -6.70
C ASN A 113 4.29 2.90 -7.94
N ARG A 114 3.76 1.67 -7.91
CA ARG A 114 3.00 1.12 -9.05
C ARG A 114 1.67 1.85 -9.28
N VAL A 115 0.93 2.15 -8.22
CA VAL A 115 -0.40 2.77 -8.35
C VAL A 115 -0.33 4.28 -8.61
N VAL A 116 0.70 4.96 -8.11
CA VAL A 116 0.85 6.42 -8.23
C VAL A 116 1.58 6.84 -9.50
N PHE A 117 2.54 6.05 -10.00
CA PHE A 117 3.32 6.38 -11.20
C PHE A 117 2.70 5.83 -12.49
N ARG A 118 1.38 5.61 -12.54
CA ARG A 118 0.72 5.25 -13.79
C ARG A 118 0.98 6.36 -14.81
N LYS A 119 1.66 6.01 -15.91
CA LYS A 119 1.76 6.85 -17.11
C LYS A 119 0.32 7.20 -17.51
N PRO A 120 -0.03 8.47 -17.79
CA PRO A 120 -1.38 8.80 -18.23
C PRO A 120 -1.74 7.87 -19.39
N SER A 121 -2.85 7.14 -19.26
CA SER A 121 -3.44 6.44 -20.38
C SER A 121 -3.82 7.48 -21.43
N ARG A 122 -3.59 7.18 -22.72
CA ARG A 122 -3.84 8.09 -23.87
C ARG A 122 -5.19 8.80 -23.84
N GLN A 123 -6.18 8.25 -23.13
CA GLN A 123 -7.48 8.89 -22.94
C GLN A 123 -7.40 10.28 -22.27
N THR A 124 -6.46 10.46 -21.34
CA THR A 124 -6.28 11.75 -20.65
C THR A 124 -5.67 12.80 -21.59
N GLU A 125 -4.82 12.40 -22.53
CA GLU A 125 -4.28 13.31 -23.56
C GLU A 125 -5.39 13.75 -24.53
N ILE A 126 -6.32 12.86 -24.89
CA ILE A 126 -7.44 13.22 -25.77
C ILE A 126 -8.39 14.21 -25.08
N ASP A 127 -8.72 13.99 -23.81
CA ASP A 127 -9.62 14.89 -23.07
C ASP A 127 -9.02 16.28 -22.81
N ASP A 128 -7.70 16.38 -22.63
CA ASP A 128 -7.00 17.65 -22.48
C ASP A 128 -6.82 18.38 -23.83
N ILE A 129 -6.70 17.66 -24.95
CA ILE A 129 -6.66 18.22 -26.31
C ILE A 129 -8.05 18.75 -26.74
N LEU A 130 -9.14 18.10 -26.32
CA LEU A 130 -10.50 18.52 -26.68
C LEU A 130 -11.06 19.66 -25.81
N LYS A 131 -10.35 20.03 -24.73
CA LYS A 131 -10.73 21.12 -23.81
C LYS A 131 -9.85 22.37 -23.90
N GLY A 132 -8.80 22.35 -24.73
CA GLY A 132 -7.95 23.50 -25.06
C GLY A 132 -8.27 24.03 -26.45
#